data_AF-A0A5N7Z583-F1
#
_entry.id   AF-A0A5N7Z583-F1
#
_cell.length_a   1.000
_cell.length_b   1.000
_cell.length_c   1.000
_cell.angle_alpha   90.00
_cell.angle_beta   90.00
_cell.angle_gamma   90.00
#
_symmetry.space_group_name_H-M   'P 1'
#
loop_
_entity.id
_entity.type
_entity.pdbx_description
1 polymer ?
#
loop_
_entity_poly.entity_id
_entity_poly.type
_entity_poly.pdbx_seq_one_letter_code
_entity_poly.pdbx_strand_id
1 'polypeptide(L)'
;MKIIQTLFISLFLTSCHKSEQHSIEIYLLKDRLNTDEGVSLEKIKDFPEMDSTALKEMPKTVRYDTLNKEFIYAGSFHANKNQVEPTPLIKNEDVLGLDVENSEIKLSAESANKIIALKPSMKDGIQFVITDNKNPVMTGYFWSSYSSYGSTWNNIEYDHTKKVDKPIFLRMYKGHGINAAKREAIPFSDFKDLVNAFSQSDRLLNSIPKTKNE
;
A
#
# COMPACT_ATOMS: atom_id res chain seq x y z
N MET A 1 25.56 -41.88 46.46
CA MET A 1 24.61 -40.76 46.51
C MET A 1 25.26 -39.50 45.94
N LYS A 2 25.45 -39.39 44.61
CA LYS A 2 26.07 -38.21 43.96
C LYS A 2 25.96 -38.17 42.42
N ILE A 3 25.02 -38.92 41.82
CA ILE A 3 24.88 -39.00 40.34
C ILE A 3 23.51 -38.46 39.86
N ILE A 4 22.57 -38.17 40.77
CA ILE A 4 21.19 -37.77 40.43
C ILE A 4 21.04 -36.24 40.26
N GLN A 5 22.11 -35.46 40.44
CA GLN A 5 22.04 -33.99 40.43
C GLN A 5 22.48 -33.33 39.11
N THR A 6 22.91 -34.10 38.12
CA THR A 6 23.44 -33.55 36.85
C THR A 6 22.43 -33.62 35.69
N LEU A 7 21.24 -34.20 35.89
CA LEU A 7 20.26 -34.42 34.81
C LEU A 7 19.15 -33.34 34.69
N PHE A 8 19.21 -32.27 35.47
CA PHE A 8 18.13 -31.26 35.53
C PHE A 8 18.46 -29.92 34.86
N ILE A 9 19.62 -29.78 34.21
CA ILE A 9 20.07 -28.53 33.57
C ILE A 9 19.95 -28.56 32.03
N SER A 10 19.63 -29.70 31.41
CA SER A 10 19.50 -29.79 29.94
C SER A 10 18.12 -29.41 29.38
N LEU A 11 17.12 -29.16 30.23
CA LEU A 11 15.73 -28.92 29.80
C LEU A 11 15.34 -27.45 29.61
N PHE A 12 16.28 -26.49 29.80
CA PHE A 12 16.03 -25.06 29.60
C PHE A 12 16.66 -24.46 28.33
N LEU A 13 17.17 -25.30 27.42
CA LEU A 13 17.60 -24.86 26.08
C LEU A 13 16.48 -25.04 25.05
N THR A 14 15.20 -24.87 25.45
CA THR A 14 14.19 -24.44 24.49
C THR A 14 14.62 -23.06 24.03
N SER A 15 15.43 -23.02 22.98
CA SER A 15 15.68 -21.86 22.17
C SER A 15 14.30 -21.26 21.88
N CYS A 16 13.95 -20.20 22.61
CA CYS A 16 13.00 -19.23 22.13
C CYS A 16 13.61 -18.73 20.83
N HIS A 17 13.32 -19.44 19.74
CA HIS A 17 13.48 -18.93 18.40
C HIS A 17 12.47 -17.79 18.36
N LYS A 18 12.93 -16.61 18.77
CA LYS A 18 12.17 -15.38 18.72
C LYS A 18 11.97 -15.18 17.22
N SER A 19 10.85 -15.66 16.70
CA SER A 19 10.48 -15.46 15.31
C SER A 19 10.71 -13.98 15.04
N GLU A 20 11.43 -13.67 13.97
CA GLU A 20 11.67 -12.27 13.59
C GLU A 20 10.31 -11.59 13.58
N GLN A 21 10.13 -10.64 14.49
CA GLN A 21 8.84 -10.00 14.67
C GLN A 21 8.65 -9.06 13.49
N HIS A 22 7.79 -9.44 12.55
CA HIS A 22 7.48 -8.64 11.37
C HIS A 22 6.88 -7.29 11.79
N SER A 23 7.56 -6.22 11.37
CA SER A 23 7.12 -4.84 11.57
C SER A 23 6.48 -4.32 10.28
N ILE A 24 5.15 -4.31 10.26
CA ILE A 24 4.35 -3.86 9.12
C ILE A 24 3.97 -2.40 9.32
N GLU A 25 4.53 -1.50 8.54
CA GLU A 25 4.37 -0.05 8.71
C GLU A 25 3.94 0.59 7.39
N ILE A 26 3.29 1.76 7.44
CA ILE A 26 2.92 2.52 6.23
C ILE A 26 3.57 3.90 6.28
N TYR A 27 4.33 4.20 5.24
CA TYR A 27 5.10 5.42 5.09
C TYR A 27 4.55 6.30 3.96
N LEU A 28 4.73 7.61 4.12
CA LEU A 28 4.66 8.54 3.00
C LEU A 28 6.03 8.65 2.32
N LEU A 29 6.03 9.16 1.09
CA LEU A 29 7.24 9.44 0.32
C LEU A 29 7.70 10.86 0.62
N LYS A 30 9.02 11.09 0.63
CA LYS A 30 9.62 12.43 0.76
C LYS A 30 9.23 13.34 -0.40
N ASP A 31 9.25 12.77 -1.59
CA ASP A 31 8.91 13.43 -2.85
C ASP A 31 8.01 12.52 -3.68
N ARG A 32 7.14 13.11 -4.50
CA ARG A 32 6.31 12.34 -5.42
C ARG A 32 7.19 11.64 -6.45
N LEU A 33 7.08 10.32 -6.51
CA LEU A 33 7.76 9.50 -7.51
C LEU A 33 6.97 9.50 -8.82
N ASN A 34 7.70 9.48 -9.93
CA ASN A 34 7.11 9.31 -11.25
C ASN A 34 6.48 7.93 -11.37
N THR A 35 5.42 7.83 -12.16
CA THR A 35 4.93 6.51 -12.57
C THR A 35 5.86 5.87 -13.59
N ASP A 36 5.94 4.55 -13.52
CA ASP A 36 6.67 3.67 -14.46
C ASP A 36 5.86 3.39 -15.74
N GLU A 37 4.60 3.81 -15.79
CA GLU A 37 3.70 3.65 -16.92
C GLU A 37 3.71 4.86 -17.86
N GLY A 38 3.44 4.60 -19.15
CA GLY A 38 3.24 5.63 -20.16
C GLY A 38 4.49 6.41 -20.55
N VAL A 39 4.29 7.46 -21.34
CA VAL A 39 5.34 8.31 -21.90
C VAL A 39 5.34 9.67 -21.20
N SER A 40 6.53 10.23 -20.93
CA SER A 40 6.65 11.60 -20.42
C SER A 40 6.05 12.60 -21.40
N LEU A 41 5.26 13.55 -20.89
CA LEU A 41 4.63 14.60 -21.71
C LEU A 41 5.67 15.41 -22.49
N GLU A 42 6.86 15.64 -21.91
CA GLU A 42 7.97 16.36 -22.54
C GLU A 42 8.51 15.66 -23.79
N LYS A 43 8.25 14.35 -23.95
CA LYS A 43 8.71 13.55 -25.10
C LYS A 43 7.68 13.50 -26.23
N ILE A 44 6.47 13.99 -26.02
CA ILE A 44 5.39 13.93 -27.01
C ILE A 44 5.43 15.24 -27.81
N LYS A 45 5.85 15.13 -29.08
CA LYS A 45 6.08 16.30 -29.96
C LYS A 45 4.78 16.94 -30.43
N ASP A 46 3.78 16.12 -30.74
CA ASP A 46 2.50 16.54 -31.28
C ASP A 46 1.39 15.90 -30.46
N PHE A 47 0.73 16.70 -29.60
CA PHE A 47 -0.58 16.35 -29.06
C PHE A 47 -1.63 16.92 -30.02
N PRO A 48 -2.22 16.11 -30.91
CA PRO A 48 -3.04 16.61 -32.02
C PRO A 48 -4.32 17.33 -31.58
N GLU A 49 -4.69 17.26 -30.29
CA GLU A 49 -5.98 17.72 -29.77
C GLU A 49 -5.89 18.52 -28.47
N MET A 50 -4.69 18.90 -28.01
CA MET A 50 -4.55 19.55 -26.71
C MET A 50 -3.84 20.89 -26.77
N ASP A 51 -4.42 21.88 -26.09
CA ASP A 51 -3.80 23.18 -25.91
C ASP A 51 -2.43 23.03 -25.25
N SER A 52 -1.40 23.52 -25.94
CA SER A 52 -0.02 23.53 -25.45
C SER A 52 0.14 24.23 -24.10
N THR A 53 -0.77 25.13 -23.74
CA THR A 53 -0.81 25.81 -22.43
C THR A 53 -1.24 24.84 -21.34
N ALA A 54 -2.33 24.09 -21.56
CA ALA A 54 -2.82 23.10 -20.61
C ALA A 54 -1.79 22.00 -20.31
N LEU A 55 -1.01 21.59 -21.32
CA LEU A 55 0.09 20.62 -21.13
C LEU A 55 1.24 21.17 -20.29
N LYS A 56 1.57 22.47 -20.42
CA LYS A 56 2.65 23.11 -19.63
C LYS A 56 2.30 23.26 -18.16
N GLU A 57 1.01 23.35 -17.84
CA GLU A 57 0.52 23.45 -16.46
C GLU A 57 0.42 22.08 -15.76
N MET A 58 0.54 20.97 -16.50
CA MET A 58 0.49 19.65 -15.89
C MET A 58 1.74 19.35 -15.05
N PRO A 59 1.59 18.68 -13.89
CA PRO A 59 2.73 18.21 -13.13
C PRO A 59 3.63 17.30 -13.98
N LYS A 60 4.96 17.44 -13.82
CA LYS A 60 5.95 16.61 -14.54
C LYS A 60 5.85 15.11 -14.27
N THR A 61 5.14 14.75 -13.21
CA THR A 61 4.86 13.38 -12.79
C THR A 61 3.74 12.72 -13.60
N VAL A 62 2.95 13.51 -14.33
CA VAL A 62 1.91 13.01 -15.23
C VAL A 62 2.57 12.36 -16.45
N ARG A 63 2.03 11.20 -16.84
CA ARG A 63 2.41 10.48 -18.05
C ARG A 63 1.21 10.33 -18.97
N TYR A 64 1.47 9.95 -20.21
CA TYR A 64 0.44 9.70 -21.20
C TYR A 64 0.50 8.25 -21.68
N ASP A 65 -0.62 7.55 -21.59
CA ASP A 65 -0.81 6.25 -22.21
C ASP A 65 -1.12 6.46 -23.69
N THR A 66 -0.15 6.15 -24.56
CA THR A 66 -0.32 6.32 -26.01
C THR A 66 -1.20 5.26 -26.65
N LEU A 67 -1.47 4.13 -25.96
CA LEU A 67 -2.34 3.06 -26.45
C LEU A 67 -3.81 3.41 -26.17
N ASN A 68 -4.10 3.80 -24.93
CA ASN A 68 -5.46 4.15 -24.48
C ASN A 68 -5.80 5.63 -24.69
N LYS A 69 -4.81 6.45 -25.08
CA LYS A 69 -4.91 7.89 -25.32
C LYS A 69 -5.36 8.69 -24.09
N GLU A 70 -4.90 8.30 -22.91
CA GLU A 70 -5.32 8.89 -21.63
C GLU A 70 -4.13 9.37 -20.77
N PHE A 71 -4.41 10.30 -19.85
CA PHE A 71 -3.43 10.73 -18.86
C PHE A 71 -3.37 9.79 -17.68
N ILE A 72 -2.15 9.47 -17.28
CA ILE A 72 -1.84 8.69 -16.10
C ILE A 72 -1.39 9.66 -15.01
N TYR A 73 -2.30 9.95 -14.08
CA TYR A 73 -2.02 10.78 -12.90
C TYR A 73 -1.44 9.97 -11.75
N ALA A 74 -1.89 8.72 -11.60
CA ALA A 74 -1.53 7.82 -10.50
C ALA A 74 -1.40 6.37 -11.01
N GLY A 75 -0.25 6.07 -11.64
CA GLY A 75 0.11 4.72 -12.09
C GLY A 75 1.14 4.04 -11.17
N SER A 76 1.58 2.84 -11.54
CA SER A 76 2.60 2.11 -10.77
C SER A 76 3.87 2.92 -10.56
N PHE A 77 4.51 2.69 -9.41
CA PHE A 77 5.80 3.26 -9.08
C PHE A 77 6.58 2.31 -8.16
N HIS A 78 7.90 2.36 -8.26
CA HIS A 78 8.81 1.68 -7.34
C HIS A 78 9.43 2.66 -6.35
N ALA A 79 9.47 2.28 -5.08
CA ALA A 79 10.09 3.06 -4.01
C ALA A 79 11.18 2.25 -3.33
N ASN A 80 12.27 2.92 -2.96
CA ASN A 80 13.31 2.38 -2.09
C ASN A 80 13.26 3.03 -0.71
N LYS A 81 13.92 2.39 0.27
CA LYS A 81 13.95 2.85 1.68
C LYS A 81 14.49 4.28 1.89
N ASN A 82 15.25 4.83 0.95
CA ASN A 82 15.80 6.19 1.08
C ASN A 82 14.81 7.26 0.59
N GLN A 83 13.75 6.87 -0.14
CA GLN A 83 12.73 7.76 -0.70
C GLN A 83 11.49 7.91 0.20
N VAL A 84 11.36 7.08 1.24
CA VAL A 84 10.28 7.20 2.23
C VAL A 84 10.66 8.17 3.36
N GLU A 85 9.66 8.78 3.97
CA GLU A 85 9.82 9.58 5.19
C GLU A 85 10.48 8.76 6.32
N PRO A 86 11.26 9.37 7.23
CA PRO A 86 11.98 8.63 8.26
C PRO A 86 11.05 8.01 9.32
N THR A 87 9.85 8.57 9.50
CA THR A 87 8.84 8.11 10.44
C THR A 87 7.62 7.59 9.69
N PRO A 88 7.06 6.43 10.07
CA PRO A 88 5.85 5.92 9.45
C PRO A 88 4.66 6.83 9.77
N LEU A 89 3.77 6.97 8.79
CA LEU A 89 2.45 7.55 9.03
C LEU A 89 1.63 6.62 9.93
N ILE A 90 1.72 5.31 9.69
CA ILE A 90 1.00 4.25 10.39
C ILE A 90 2.02 3.27 10.95
N LYS A 91 2.05 3.12 12.27
CA LYS A 91 2.99 2.24 12.98
C LYS A 91 2.52 0.79 12.98
N ASN A 92 3.43 -0.13 13.30
CA ASN A 92 3.16 -1.56 13.32
C ASN A 92 1.99 -1.96 14.22
N GLU A 93 1.91 -1.39 15.43
CA GLU A 93 0.83 -1.67 16.38
C GLU A 93 -0.56 -1.19 15.91
N ASP A 94 -0.61 -0.28 14.95
CA ASP A 94 -1.84 0.30 14.40
C ASP A 94 -2.34 -0.44 13.15
N VAL A 95 -1.50 -1.28 12.54
CA VAL A 95 -1.88 -2.18 11.46
C VAL A 95 -2.42 -3.46 12.08
N LEU A 96 -3.75 -3.57 12.13
CA LEU A 96 -4.44 -4.62 12.89
C LEU A 96 -4.70 -5.88 12.06
N GLY A 97 -4.78 -5.77 10.74
CA GLY A 97 -4.91 -6.94 9.89
C GLY A 97 -5.11 -6.65 8.41
N LEU A 98 -4.93 -7.69 7.61
CA LEU A 98 -5.19 -7.71 6.17
C LEU A 98 -6.26 -8.76 5.88
N ASP A 99 -7.33 -8.35 5.22
CA ASP A 99 -8.36 -9.22 4.66
C ASP A 99 -8.15 -9.34 3.16
N VAL A 100 -7.53 -10.44 2.73
CA VAL A 100 -7.19 -10.67 1.31
C VAL A 100 -8.44 -10.95 0.48
N GLU A 101 -9.46 -11.59 1.06
CA GLU A 101 -10.68 -11.95 0.36
C GLU A 101 -11.51 -10.71 0.02
N ASN A 102 -11.70 -9.81 0.99
CA ASN A 102 -12.43 -8.57 0.79
C ASN A 102 -11.58 -7.43 0.22
N SER A 103 -10.26 -7.65 0.09
CA SER A 103 -9.28 -6.60 -0.22
C SER A 103 -9.40 -5.41 0.72
N GLU A 104 -9.25 -5.65 2.02
CA GLU A 104 -9.34 -4.60 3.04
C GLU A 104 -8.16 -4.63 4.00
N ILE A 105 -7.75 -3.45 4.47
CA ILE A 105 -6.78 -3.33 5.56
C ILE A 105 -7.49 -2.78 6.80
N LYS A 106 -7.32 -3.47 7.92
CA LYS A 106 -7.87 -3.06 9.22
C LYS A 106 -6.87 -2.20 9.96
N LEU A 107 -7.25 -0.97 10.29
CA LEU A 107 -6.41 -0.01 11.01
C LEU A 107 -7.05 0.40 12.34
N SER A 108 -6.21 0.82 13.30
CA SER A 108 -6.69 1.51 14.50
C SER A 108 -7.40 2.82 14.14
N ALA A 109 -8.28 3.30 15.03
CA ALA A 109 -8.99 4.56 14.82
C ALA A 109 -8.03 5.75 14.69
N GLU A 110 -6.97 5.78 15.50
CA GLU A 110 -5.96 6.83 15.47
C GLU A 110 -5.29 6.90 14.10
N SER A 111 -4.84 5.76 13.59
CA SER A 111 -4.12 5.68 12.32
C SER A 111 -5.02 5.91 11.11
N ALA A 112 -6.26 5.42 11.13
CA ALA A 112 -7.27 5.81 10.15
C ALA A 112 -7.48 7.34 10.12
N ASN A 113 -7.58 7.97 11.28
CA ASN A 113 -7.73 9.43 11.37
C ASN A 113 -6.50 10.21 10.87
N LYS A 114 -5.28 9.64 10.94
CA LYS A 114 -4.09 10.22 10.31
C LYS A 114 -4.24 10.28 8.80
N ILE A 115 -4.75 9.21 8.17
CA ILE A 115 -5.03 9.17 6.72
C ILE A 115 -6.14 10.18 6.37
N ILE A 116 -7.23 10.20 7.14
CA ILE A 116 -8.35 11.12 6.95
C ILE A 116 -7.92 12.59 7.03
N ALA A 117 -6.97 12.90 7.92
CA ALA A 117 -6.44 14.25 8.11
C ALA A 117 -5.46 14.71 7.00
N LEU A 118 -5.02 13.81 6.10
CA LEU A 118 -4.19 14.19 4.97
C LEU A 118 -4.95 15.16 4.06
N LYS A 119 -4.29 16.25 3.63
CA LYS A 119 -4.85 17.15 2.61
C LYS A 119 -5.14 16.32 1.35
N PRO A 120 -6.40 16.17 0.95
CA PRO A 120 -6.74 15.17 -0.03
C PRO A 120 -6.30 15.65 -1.43
N SER A 121 -5.70 14.73 -2.18
CA SER A 121 -5.25 14.97 -3.55
C SER A 121 -6.20 14.26 -4.50
N MET A 122 -7.20 14.97 -5.01
CA MET A 122 -8.25 14.37 -5.85
C MET A 122 -7.66 13.75 -7.11
N LYS A 123 -6.79 14.48 -7.79
CA LYS A 123 -6.27 14.11 -9.11
C LYS A 123 -5.14 13.10 -9.05
N ASP A 124 -4.21 13.33 -8.13
CA ASP A 124 -2.92 12.65 -8.13
C ASP A 124 -2.82 11.58 -7.02
N GLY A 125 -3.75 11.56 -6.07
CA GLY A 125 -3.65 10.75 -4.86
C GLY A 125 -2.44 11.09 -4.00
N ILE A 126 -2.29 10.41 -2.88
CA ILE A 126 -1.14 10.56 -1.98
C ILE A 126 -0.38 9.24 -1.95
N GLN A 127 0.86 9.22 -2.46
CA GLN A 127 1.66 8.01 -2.52
C GLN A 127 1.98 7.49 -1.11
N PHE A 128 1.89 6.17 -0.94
CA PHE A 128 2.33 5.47 0.25
C PHE A 128 3.19 4.25 -0.12
N VAL A 129 3.95 3.78 0.87
CA VAL A 129 4.64 2.49 0.84
C VAL A 129 4.26 1.71 2.09
N ILE A 130 3.80 0.48 1.91
CA ILE A 130 3.73 -0.51 2.99
C ILE A 130 5.07 -1.24 3.04
N THR A 131 5.63 -1.36 4.24
CA THR A 131 6.91 -2.03 4.46
C THR A 131 6.77 -3.22 5.41
N ASP A 132 7.60 -4.23 5.23
CA ASP A 132 7.90 -5.24 6.26
C ASP A 132 9.36 -5.06 6.72
N ASN A 133 9.55 -4.84 8.01
CA ASN A 133 10.86 -4.56 8.61
C ASN A 133 11.61 -3.44 7.86
N LYS A 134 10.88 -2.36 7.51
CA LYS A 134 11.34 -1.20 6.73
C LYS A 134 11.72 -1.48 5.27
N ASN A 135 11.52 -2.69 4.77
CA ASN A 135 11.68 -3.02 3.36
C ASN A 135 10.33 -2.81 2.64
N PRO A 136 10.27 -2.01 1.56
CA PRO A 136 9.06 -1.85 0.76
C PRO A 136 8.53 -3.20 0.24
N VAL A 137 7.26 -3.49 0.49
CA VAL A 137 6.57 -4.71 0.01
C VAL A 137 5.35 -4.40 -0.85
N MET A 138 4.80 -3.19 -0.76
CA MET A 138 3.70 -2.73 -1.61
C MET A 138 3.72 -1.21 -1.74
N THR A 139 3.44 -0.71 -2.94
CA THR A 139 3.24 0.73 -3.21
C THR A 139 1.80 0.99 -3.62
N GLY A 140 1.31 2.20 -3.35
CA GLY A 140 -0.04 2.59 -3.71
C GLY A 140 -0.34 4.05 -3.40
N TYR A 141 -1.62 4.39 -3.47
CA TYR A 141 -2.13 5.73 -3.21
C TYR A 141 -3.24 5.71 -2.15
N PHE A 142 -3.18 6.62 -1.18
CA PHE A 142 -4.40 6.97 -0.44
C PHE A 142 -5.30 7.75 -1.38
N TRP A 143 -6.48 7.20 -1.64
CA TRP A 143 -7.41 7.72 -2.64
C TRP A 143 -8.71 8.20 -1.98
N SER A 144 -9.05 9.46 -2.20
CA SER A 144 -10.29 10.02 -1.67
C SER A 144 -11.49 9.39 -2.37
N SER A 145 -12.48 8.93 -1.60
CA SER A 145 -13.76 8.43 -2.12
C SER A 145 -14.55 9.48 -2.91
N TYR A 146 -14.25 10.77 -2.71
CA TYR A 146 -14.84 11.90 -3.44
C TYR A 146 -14.07 12.31 -4.70
N SER A 147 -13.00 11.60 -5.04
CA SER A 147 -12.27 11.90 -6.27
C SER A 147 -13.08 11.54 -7.51
N SER A 148 -13.18 12.47 -8.45
CA SER A 148 -13.68 12.22 -9.81
C SER A 148 -12.59 11.76 -10.79
N TYR A 149 -11.35 11.64 -10.34
CA TYR A 149 -10.23 11.15 -11.14
C TYR A 149 -9.98 9.66 -10.89
N GLY A 150 -9.25 9.07 -11.82
CA GLY A 150 -8.85 7.68 -11.79
C GLY A 150 -7.40 7.45 -11.37
N SER A 151 -7.15 6.28 -10.80
CA SER A 151 -5.83 5.67 -10.61
C SER A 151 -5.75 4.42 -11.47
N THR A 152 -4.58 4.03 -11.94
CA THR A 152 -4.32 2.74 -12.62
C THR A 152 -3.58 1.76 -11.71
N TRP A 153 -3.35 2.14 -10.44
CA TRP A 153 -2.55 1.37 -9.49
C TRP A 153 -3.32 0.99 -8.22
N ASN A 154 -2.62 0.47 -7.21
CA ASN A 154 -3.20 0.09 -5.93
C ASN A 154 -3.63 1.32 -5.13
N ASN A 155 -4.81 1.24 -4.52
CA ASN A 155 -5.37 2.31 -3.71
C ASN A 155 -5.81 1.77 -2.35
N ILE A 156 -5.70 2.61 -1.32
CA ILE A 156 -6.45 2.51 -0.08
C ILE A 156 -7.46 3.66 -0.10
N GLU A 157 -8.75 3.33 -0.20
CA GLU A 157 -9.83 4.31 -0.26
C GLU A 157 -10.11 4.90 1.11
N TYR A 158 -10.36 6.21 1.18
CA TYR A 158 -10.74 6.87 2.42
C TYR A 158 -11.72 8.02 2.21
N ASP A 159 -12.60 8.23 3.20
CA ASP A 159 -13.45 9.41 3.33
C ASP A 159 -12.72 10.47 4.15
N HIS A 160 -12.26 11.54 3.50
CA HIS A 160 -11.51 12.62 4.16
C HIS A 160 -12.39 13.61 4.96
N THR A 161 -13.71 13.38 5.03
CA THR A 161 -14.68 14.30 5.65
C THR A 161 -15.12 13.85 7.05
N LYS A 162 -14.94 12.57 7.37
CA LYS A 162 -15.50 11.97 8.58
C LYS A 162 -14.46 11.20 9.39
N LYS A 163 -14.19 11.68 10.61
CA LYS A 163 -13.37 10.96 11.60
C LYS A 163 -14.06 9.70 12.09
N VAL A 164 -13.26 8.77 12.57
CA VAL A 164 -13.70 7.49 13.15
C VAL A 164 -13.26 7.36 14.60
N ASP A 165 -14.06 6.68 15.42
CA ASP A 165 -13.82 6.47 16.86
C ASP A 165 -13.41 5.03 17.19
N LYS A 166 -13.54 4.12 16.22
CA LYS A 166 -13.24 2.69 16.34
C LYS A 166 -12.33 2.23 15.22
N PRO A 167 -11.64 1.09 15.38
CA PRO A 167 -10.93 0.46 14.27
C PRO A 167 -11.85 0.25 13.07
N ILE A 168 -11.32 0.50 11.87
CA ILE A 168 -12.07 0.38 10.62
C ILE A 168 -11.35 -0.49 9.61
N PHE A 169 -12.12 -1.05 8.69
CA PHE A 169 -11.61 -1.63 7.46
C PHE A 169 -11.60 -0.56 6.38
N LEU A 170 -10.45 -0.33 5.77
CA LEU A 170 -10.31 0.52 4.59
C LEU A 170 -10.23 -0.37 3.36
N ARG A 171 -11.08 -0.09 2.39
CA ARG A 171 -11.11 -0.81 1.11
C ARG A 171 -9.81 -0.57 0.36
N MET A 172 -9.24 -1.65 -0.15
CA MET A 172 -8.13 -1.66 -1.07
C MET A 172 -8.61 -2.12 -2.46
N TYR A 173 -8.10 -1.50 -3.52
CA TYR A 173 -8.45 -1.91 -4.88
C TYR A 173 -7.36 -1.50 -5.88
N LYS A 174 -7.28 -2.22 -7.00
CA LYS A 174 -6.53 -1.78 -8.16
C LYS A 174 -7.42 -0.91 -9.04
N GLY A 175 -6.99 0.31 -9.30
CA GLY A 175 -7.71 1.26 -10.13
C GLY A 175 -7.64 0.88 -11.62
N HIS A 176 -8.59 1.40 -12.40
CA HIS A 176 -8.66 1.20 -13.85
C HIS A 176 -9.05 2.52 -14.52
N GLY A 177 -8.18 3.53 -14.35
CA GLY A 177 -8.45 4.88 -14.80
C GLY A 177 -9.71 5.45 -14.13
N ILE A 178 -10.45 6.30 -14.85
CA ILE A 178 -11.63 7.01 -14.31
C ILE A 178 -12.85 6.09 -14.12
N ASN A 179 -12.82 4.88 -14.71
CA ASN A 179 -13.98 3.99 -14.69
C ASN A 179 -14.08 3.21 -13.38
N ALA A 180 -14.85 3.72 -12.43
CA ALA A 180 -15.05 3.09 -11.13
C ALA A 180 -15.66 1.68 -11.19
N ALA A 181 -16.46 1.37 -12.22
CA ALA A 181 -17.06 0.05 -12.40
C ALA A 181 -16.04 -1.03 -12.83
N LYS A 182 -14.85 -0.61 -13.28
CA LYS A 182 -13.75 -1.50 -13.65
C LYS A 182 -12.68 -1.62 -12.56
N ARG A 183 -12.92 -1.10 -11.35
CA ARG A 183 -12.00 -1.29 -10.22
C ARG A 183 -11.97 -2.77 -9.84
N GLU A 184 -10.78 -3.29 -9.61
CA GLU A 184 -10.53 -4.70 -9.34
C GLU A 184 -10.08 -4.90 -7.89
N ALA A 185 -10.35 -6.09 -7.34
CA ALA A 185 -9.70 -6.55 -6.12
C ALA A 185 -8.18 -6.58 -6.34
N ILE A 186 -7.40 -6.38 -5.27
CA ILE A 186 -5.94 -6.44 -5.40
C ILE A 186 -5.52 -7.91 -5.58
N PRO A 187 -4.74 -8.25 -6.62
CA PRO A 187 -4.22 -9.60 -6.79
C PRO A 187 -3.08 -9.83 -5.78
N PHE A 188 -3.42 -10.14 -4.53
CA PHE A 188 -2.44 -10.34 -3.46
C PHE A 188 -1.45 -11.49 -3.72
N SER A 189 -1.72 -12.35 -4.71
CA SER A 189 -0.73 -13.30 -5.27
C SER A 189 0.55 -12.63 -5.76
N ASP A 190 0.46 -11.38 -6.18
CA ASP A 190 1.57 -10.57 -6.69
C ASP A 190 2.36 -9.91 -5.55
N PHE A 191 1.80 -9.89 -4.33
CA PHE A 191 2.37 -9.27 -3.12
C PHE A 191 2.68 -10.32 -2.04
N LYS A 192 3.42 -11.37 -2.42
CA LYS A 192 3.73 -12.50 -1.53
C LYS A 192 4.39 -12.08 -0.22
N ASP A 193 5.31 -11.14 -0.28
CA ASP A 193 6.03 -10.66 0.92
C ASP A 193 5.09 -9.95 1.89
N LEU A 194 4.13 -9.16 1.38
CA LEU A 194 3.09 -8.55 2.19
C LEU A 194 2.22 -9.62 2.87
N VAL A 195 1.70 -10.57 2.10
CA VAL A 195 0.85 -11.66 2.63
C VAL A 195 1.60 -12.49 3.68
N ASN A 196 2.87 -12.79 3.42
CA ASN A 196 3.73 -13.51 4.35
C ASN A 196 3.93 -12.72 5.65
N ALA A 197 4.24 -11.42 5.57
CA ALA A 197 4.41 -10.58 6.75
C ALA A 197 3.15 -10.56 7.64
N PHE A 198 1.95 -10.43 7.03
CA PHE A 198 0.68 -10.50 7.76
C PHE A 198 0.42 -11.90 8.34
N SER A 199 0.72 -12.97 7.59
CA SER A 199 0.55 -14.35 8.06
C SER A 199 1.49 -14.70 9.21
N GLN A 200 2.74 -14.26 9.18
CA GLN A 200 3.76 -14.57 10.19
C GLN A 200 3.62 -13.70 11.45
N SER A 201 2.78 -12.66 11.40
CA SER A 201 2.44 -11.82 12.55
C SER A 201 1.01 -12.04 13.07
N ASP A 202 0.35 -13.14 12.67
CA ASP A 202 -1.04 -13.48 13.08
C ASP A 202 -2.07 -12.38 12.78
N ARG A 203 -1.85 -11.62 11.70
CA ARG A 203 -2.68 -10.48 11.28
C ARG A 203 -3.35 -10.69 9.92
N LEU A 204 -3.25 -11.87 9.34
CA LEU A 204 -4.03 -12.25 8.16
C LEU A 204 -5.43 -12.71 8.60
N LEU A 205 -6.47 -11.95 8.25
CA LEU A 205 -7.81 -12.12 8.80
C LEU A 205 -8.62 -13.23 8.11
N ASN A 206 -8.54 -13.29 6.78
CA ASN A 206 -9.12 -14.33 5.95
C ASN A 206 -8.04 -14.81 4.96
N SER A 207 -7.65 -16.08 5.05
CA SER A 207 -6.67 -16.67 4.14
C SER A 207 -7.34 -17.15 2.85
N ILE A 208 -6.69 -16.92 1.70
CA ILE A 208 -6.96 -17.69 0.48
C ILE A 208 -7.02 -19.18 0.88
N PRO A 209 -8.05 -19.95 0.49
CA PRO A 209 -8.10 -21.37 0.82
C PRO A 209 -6.77 -21.99 0.39
N LYS A 210 -6.03 -22.56 1.33
CA LYS A 210 -4.89 -23.41 0.97
C LYS A 210 -5.49 -24.49 0.09
N THR A 211 -5.25 -24.43 -1.22
CA THR A 211 -5.42 -25.59 -2.07
C THR A 211 -4.61 -26.69 -1.40
N LYS A 212 -5.31 -27.68 -0.85
CA LYS A 212 -4.69 -28.92 -0.44
C LYS A 212 -4.05 -29.47 -1.71
N ASN A 213 -2.74 -29.37 -1.80
CA ASN A 213 -2.01 -30.27 -2.68
C ASN A 213 -2.21 -31.66 -2.08
N GLU A 214 -3.08 -32.43 -2.73
CA GLU A 214 -3.11 -33.89 -2.65
C GLU A 214 -1.79 -34.48 -3.17
#